data_AF-A0AAD9P375-F1
#
_entry.id   AF-A0AAD9P375-F1
#
_cell.length_a   1.000
_cell.length_b   1.000
_cell.length_c   1.000
_cell.angle_alpha   90.00
_cell.angle_beta   90.00
_cell.angle_gamma   90.00
#
_symmetry.space_group_name_H-M   'P 1'
#
loop_
_entity.id
_entity.type
_entity.pdbx_description
1 polymer ?
#
loop_
_entity_poly.entity_id
_entity_poly.type
_entity_poly.pdbx_seq_one_letter_code
_entity_poly.pdbx_strand_id
1 'polypeptide(L)'
;MASGRGGTERVLAKLKRSVEAGNYYEAHQMYRTLYFRYSNKNKFTDALDILYSGAVMLLRHKQLESGSDLALLFVDVLNKSSTPPDDDNLVKLGALHRMIGHDIPERLTYVHAALKWSGETSELKCKLGHPKLHQKFAWTFWREKNYAQSRYHFLHSSDGEGCAAMLIEYQVTAGFQSEIDMFIAQAVLQYLCLKNLVCVL
;
A
#
# COMPACT_ATOMS: atom_id res chain seq x y z
N MET A 1 5.77 -40.32 1.01
CA MET A 1 5.06 -39.05 0.70
C MET A 1 6.05 -37.97 0.26
N ALA A 2 6.45 -37.93 -1.03
CA ALA A 2 7.56 -37.08 -1.51
C ALA A 2 7.23 -36.23 -2.77
N SER A 3 5.95 -35.98 -3.09
CA SER A 3 5.54 -35.41 -4.39
C SER A 3 5.40 -33.86 -4.42
N GLY A 4 5.48 -33.17 -3.27
CA GLY A 4 5.10 -31.75 -3.17
C GLY A 4 6.17 -30.69 -3.49
N ARG A 5 7.47 -31.00 -3.30
CA ARG A 5 8.57 -30.01 -3.41
C ARG A 5 9.07 -29.79 -4.84
N GLY A 6 9.16 -30.83 -5.67
CA GLY A 6 9.64 -30.68 -7.05
C GLY A 6 8.71 -29.85 -7.94
N GLY A 7 7.40 -29.89 -7.69
CA GLY A 7 6.42 -29.09 -8.44
C GLY A 7 6.46 -27.59 -8.12
N THR A 8 6.99 -27.18 -6.96
CA THR A 8 7.10 -25.76 -6.60
C THR A 8 8.33 -25.13 -7.24
N GLU A 9 9.47 -25.81 -7.18
CA GLU A 9 10.73 -25.39 -7.81
C GLU A 9 10.62 -25.30 -9.33
N ARG A 10 9.94 -26.25 -9.97
CA ARG A 10 9.72 -26.22 -11.42
C ARG A 10 8.91 -25.00 -11.86
N VAL A 11 7.88 -24.63 -11.09
CA VAL A 11 7.05 -23.45 -11.38
C VAL A 11 7.85 -22.16 -11.14
N LEU A 12 8.64 -22.08 -10.08
CA LEU A 12 9.53 -20.95 -9.83
C LEU A 12 10.59 -20.78 -10.94
N ALA A 13 11.18 -21.86 -11.41
CA ALA A 13 12.15 -21.82 -12.51
C ALA A 13 11.50 -21.37 -13.82
N LYS A 14 10.29 -21.86 -14.12
CA LYS A 14 9.53 -21.41 -15.30
C LYS A 14 9.13 -19.94 -15.17
N LEU A 15 8.79 -19.48 -13.96
CA LEU A 15 8.42 -18.09 -13.70
C LEU A 15 9.60 -17.15 -13.97
N LYS A 16 10.79 -17.47 -13.47
CA LYS A 16 12.02 -16.71 -13.76
C LYS A 16 12.27 -16.60 -15.28
N ARG A 17 12.15 -17.72 -16.01
CA ARG A 17 12.30 -17.72 -17.47
C ARG A 17 11.25 -16.88 -18.18
N SER A 18 9.98 -16.94 -17.77
CA SER A 18 8.92 -16.11 -18.37
C SER A 18 9.21 -14.64 -18.19
N VAL A 19 9.72 -14.24 -17.02
CA VAL A 19 10.10 -12.86 -16.72
C VAL A 19 11.29 -12.41 -17.57
N GLU A 20 12.35 -13.22 -17.63
CA GLU A 20 13.55 -12.95 -18.44
C GLU A 20 13.23 -12.85 -19.94
N ALA A 21 12.26 -13.64 -20.41
CA ALA A 21 11.78 -13.63 -21.79
C ALA A 21 10.78 -12.50 -22.10
N GLY A 22 10.39 -11.68 -21.11
CA GLY A 22 9.39 -10.61 -21.28
C GLY A 22 7.94 -11.10 -21.38
N ASN A 23 7.68 -12.38 -21.09
CA ASN A 23 6.35 -12.98 -21.08
C ASN A 23 5.61 -12.66 -19.78
N TYR A 24 5.29 -11.38 -19.58
CA TYR A 24 4.74 -10.88 -18.31
C TYR A 24 3.33 -11.39 -18.00
N TYR A 25 2.50 -11.59 -19.03
CA TYR A 25 1.16 -12.17 -18.85
C TYR A 25 1.24 -13.60 -18.30
N GLU A 26 2.06 -14.47 -18.92
CA GLU A 26 2.35 -15.81 -18.38
C GLU A 26 2.88 -15.74 -16.95
N ALA A 27 3.83 -14.84 -16.67
CA ALA A 27 4.39 -14.67 -15.34
C ALA A 27 3.30 -14.31 -14.30
N HIS A 28 2.41 -13.37 -14.64
CA HIS A 28 1.28 -12.96 -13.81
C HIS A 28 0.34 -14.14 -13.51
N GLN A 29 -0.07 -14.91 -14.52
CA GLN A 29 -0.92 -16.09 -14.32
C GLN A 29 -0.25 -17.17 -13.45
N MET A 30 1.08 -17.31 -13.59
CA MET A 30 1.86 -18.20 -12.74
C MET A 30 1.90 -17.74 -11.28
N TYR A 31 2.08 -16.43 -11.02
CA TYR A 31 1.99 -15.88 -9.66
C TYR A 31 0.62 -16.14 -9.03
N ARG A 32 -0.48 -15.92 -9.77
CA ARG A 32 -1.84 -16.20 -9.30
C ARG A 32 -2.03 -17.67 -8.94
N THR A 33 -1.53 -18.58 -9.79
CA THR A 33 -1.55 -20.02 -9.53
C THR A 33 -0.79 -20.39 -8.25
N LEU A 34 0.39 -19.77 -8.05
CA LEU A 34 1.21 -19.98 -6.86
C LEU A 34 0.52 -19.48 -5.60
N TYR A 35 -0.15 -18.33 -5.67
CA TYR A 35 -0.97 -17.80 -4.60
C TYR A 35 -2.04 -18.80 -4.16
N PHE A 36 -2.89 -19.29 -5.06
CA PHE A 36 -3.93 -20.26 -4.68
C PHE A 36 -3.31 -21.54 -4.07
N ARG A 37 -2.21 -22.02 -4.65
CA ARG A 37 -1.54 -23.23 -4.17
C ARG A 37 -0.94 -23.06 -2.77
N TYR A 38 -0.35 -21.91 -2.47
CA TYR A 38 0.23 -21.64 -1.15
C TYR A 38 -0.83 -21.29 -0.11
N SER A 39 -1.82 -20.49 -0.46
CA SER A 39 -2.96 -20.17 0.40
C SER A 39 -3.73 -21.43 0.80
N ASN A 40 -4.02 -22.34 -0.14
CA ASN A 40 -4.70 -23.61 0.16
C ASN A 40 -3.88 -24.56 1.03
N LYS A 41 -2.56 -24.35 1.12
CA LYS A 41 -1.64 -25.12 1.98
C LYS A 41 -1.29 -24.38 3.27
N ASN A 42 -1.94 -23.24 3.56
CA ASN A 42 -1.63 -22.35 4.68
C ASN A 42 -0.17 -21.90 4.73
N LYS A 43 0.51 -21.84 3.58
CA LYS A 43 1.90 -21.36 3.44
C LYS A 43 1.91 -19.86 3.19
N PHE A 44 1.39 -19.10 4.14
CA PHE A 44 1.15 -17.66 3.96
C PHE A 44 2.45 -16.85 3.82
N THR A 45 3.50 -17.21 4.56
CA THR A 45 4.82 -16.55 4.43
C THR A 45 5.38 -16.70 3.01
N ASP A 46 5.38 -17.94 2.48
CA ASP A 46 5.82 -18.22 1.11
C ASP A 46 4.97 -17.45 0.07
N ALA A 47 3.67 -17.29 0.34
CA ALA A 47 2.75 -16.54 -0.51
C ALA A 47 3.01 -15.02 -0.47
N LEU A 48 3.26 -14.44 0.70
CA LEU A 48 3.58 -13.02 0.85
C LEU A 48 4.88 -12.66 0.11
N ASP A 49 5.92 -13.47 0.28
CA ASP A 49 7.23 -13.21 -0.35
C ASP A 49 7.14 -13.27 -1.88
N ILE A 50 6.45 -14.28 -2.41
CA ILE A 50 6.32 -14.46 -3.85
C ILE A 50 5.41 -13.39 -4.48
N LEU A 51 4.33 -12.99 -3.79
CA LEU A 51 3.44 -11.95 -4.29
C LEU A 51 4.10 -10.57 -4.23
N TYR A 52 4.80 -10.24 -3.15
CA TYR A 52 5.50 -8.96 -3.04
C TYR A 52 6.58 -8.84 -4.12
N SER A 53 7.44 -9.85 -4.26
CA SER A 53 8.49 -9.86 -5.29
C SER A 53 7.92 -9.79 -6.70
N GLY A 54 6.82 -10.53 -6.97
CA GLY A 54 6.13 -10.49 -8.26
C GLY A 54 5.47 -9.16 -8.58
N ALA A 55 4.78 -8.55 -7.62
CA ALA A 55 4.16 -7.24 -7.78
C ALA A 55 5.23 -6.18 -8.07
N VAL A 56 6.30 -6.11 -7.28
CA VAL A 56 7.41 -5.18 -7.49
C VAL A 56 8.03 -5.35 -8.88
N MET A 57 8.27 -6.59 -9.31
CA MET A 57 8.85 -6.88 -10.61
C MET A 57 7.93 -6.44 -11.76
N LEU A 58 6.63 -6.80 -11.73
CA LEU A 58 5.69 -6.40 -12.77
C LEU A 58 5.53 -4.87 -12.84
N LEU A 59 5.42 -4.20 -11.70
CA LEU A 59 5.33 -2.74 -11.63
C LEU A 59 6.59 -2.07 -12.19
N ARG A 60 7.80 -2.60 -11.93
CA ARG A 60 9.05 -2.11 -12.53
C ARG A 60 9.09 -2.23 -14.04
N HIS A 61 8.46 -3.26 -14.59
CA HIS A 61 8.34 -3.47 -16.04
C HIS A 61 7.10 -2.81 -16.66
N LYS A 62 6.50 -1.83 -15.96
CA LYS A 62 5.31 -1.07 -16.39
C LYS A 62 4.07 -1.93 -16.66
N GLN A 63 4.01 -3.14 -16.10
CA GLN A 63 2.84 -4.00 -16.14
C GLN A 63 1.93 -3.64 -14.95
N LEU A 64 1.33 -2.44 -15.03
CA LEU A 64 0.68 -1.79 -13.89
C LEU A 64 -0.55 -2.56 -13.39
N GLU A 65 -1.41 -3.00 -14.30
CA GLU A 65 -2.62 -3.78 -13.95
C GLU A 65 -2.25 -5.11 -13.28
N SER A 66 -1.36 -5.90 -13.90
CA SER A 66 -0.90 -7.17 -13.35
C SER A 66 -0.17 -7.01 -12.01
N GLY A 67 0.66 -5.97 -11.88
CA GLY A 67 1.34 -5.66 -10.62
C GLY A 67 0.38 -5.25 -9.50
N SER A 68 -0.65 -4.47 -9.83
CA SER A 68 -1.69 -4.02 -8.89
C SER A 68 -2.58 -5.17 -8.44
N ASP A 69 -2.93 -6.11 -9.34
CA ASP A 69 -3.63 -7.35 -8.98
C ASP A 69 -2.82 -8.18 -7.99
N LEU A 70 -1.51 -8.39 -8.23
CA LEU A 70 -0.67 -9.11 -7.27
C LEU A 70 -0.52 -8.37 -5.93
N ALA A 71 -0.51 -7.04 -5.94
CA ALA A 71 -0.50 -6.23 -4.73
C ALA A 71 -1.80 -6.39 -3.92
N LEU A 72 -2.97 -6.48 -4.58
CA LEU A 72 -4.23 -6.81 -3.93
C LEU A 72 -4.25 -8.22 -3.36
N LEU A 73 -3.70 -9.21 -4.08
CA LEU A 73 -3.55 -10.57 -3.56
C LEU A 73 -2.63 -10.62 -2.34
N PHE A 74 -1.58 -9.78 -2.29
CA PHE A 74 -0.72 -9.66 -1.11
C PHE A 74 -1.53 -9.22 0.12
N VAL A 75 -2.40 -8.21 -0.03
CA VAL A 75 -3.29 -7.75 1.05
C VAL A 75 -4.31 -8.84 1.43
N ASP A 76 -4.85 -9.59 0.47
CA ASP A 76 -5.74 -10.72 0.76
C ASP A 76 -5.04 -11.82 1.57
N VAL A 77 -3.78 -12.15 1.26
CA VAL A 77 -3.00 -13.10 2.06
C VAL A 77 -2.79 -12.59 3.48
N LEU A 78 -2.46 -11.31 3.67
CA LEU A 78 -2.30 -10.70 5.00
C LEU A 78 -3.57 -10.83 5.87
N ASN A 79 -4.75 -10.66 5.25
CA ASN A 79 -6.03 -10.87 5.92
C ASN A 79 -6.27 -12.35 6.25
N LYS A 80 -5.99 -13.26 5.31
CA LYS A 80 -6.18 -14.71 5.51
C LYS A 80 -5.25 -15.30 6.55
N SER A 81 -4.04 -14.78 6.68
CA SER A 81 -3.08 -15.22 7.68
C SER A 81 -3.31 -14.58 9.05
N SER A 82 -4.27 -13.65 9.18
CA SER A 82 -4.48 -12.83 10.37
C SER A 82 -3.17 -12.20 10.87
N THR A 83 -2.29 -11.82 9.94
CA THR A 83 -0.99 -11.24 10.26
C THR A 83 -1.20 -9.85 10.86
N PRO A 84 -0.68 -9.57 12.06
CA PRO A 84 -0.80 -8.25 12.65
C PRO A 84 -0.01 -7.21 11.84
N PRO A 85 -0.37 -5.92 11.93
CA PRO A 85 0.32 -4.88 11.19
C PRO A 85 1.69 -4.67 11.82
N ASP A 86 2.72 -5.19 11.16
CA ASP A 86 4.12 -4.99 11.53
C ASP A 86 4.79 -3.96 10.60
N ASP A 87 5.94 -3.46 11.05
CA ASP A 87 6.66 -2.43 10.31
C ASP A 87 7.14 -2.88 8.92
N ASP A 88 7.45 -4.18 8.74
CA ASP A 88 7.90 -4.73 7.47
C ASP A 88 6.77 -4.71 6.42
N ASN A 89 5.60 -5.23 6.76
CA ASN A 89 4.43 -5.24 5.90
C ASN A 89 3.93 -3.82 5.63
N LEU A 90 3.96 -2.92 6.62
CA LEU A 90 3.64 -1.51 6.41
C LEU A 90 4.60 -0.83 5.42
N VAL A 91 5.90 -1.14 5.47
CA VAL A 91 6.89 -0.66 4.49
C VAL A 91 6.61 -1.24 3.10
N LYS A 92 6.35 -2.54 3.00
CA LYS A 92 6.01 -3.22 1.74
C LYS A 92 4.77 -2.63 1.09
N LEU A 93 3.70 -2.39 1.85
CA LEU A 93 2.46 -1.81 1.33
C LEU A 93 2.67 -0.37 0.83
N GLY A 94 3.40 0.45 1.58
CA GLY A 94 3.75 1.81 1.14
C GLY A 94 4.62 1.82 -0.12
N ALA A 95 5.54 0.86 -0.26
CA ALA A 95 6.38 0.72 -1.45
C ALA A 95 5.56 0.32 -2.68
N LEU A 96 4.62 -0.62 -2.53
CA LEU A 96 3.71 -1.03 -3.61
C LEU A 96 2.82 0.14 -4.04
N HIS A 97 2.19 0.87 -3.11
CA HIS A 97 1.37 2.05 -3.44
C HIS A 97 2.14 3.09 -4.28
N ARG A 98 3.41 3.34 -3.94
CA ARG A 98 4.27 4.27 -4.69
C ARG A 98 4.55 3.83 -6.12
N MET A 99 4.50 2.52 -6.38
CA MET A 99 4.78 1.95 -7.69
C MET A 99 3.53 1.75 -8.54
N ILE A 100 2.33 1.70 -7.92
CA ILE A 100 1.05 1.63 -8.63
C ILE A 100 0.75 3.01 -9.24
N GLY A 101 0.53 3.03 -10.56
CA GLY A 101 0.23 4.25 -11.31
C GLY A 101 -1.00 4.98 -10.77
N HIS A 102 -0.98 6.31 -10.78
CA HIS A 102 -2.09 7.14 -10.28
C HIS A 102 -3.35 7.07 -11.17
N ASP A 103 -3.18 6.61 -12.40
CA ASP A 103 -4.19 6.40 -13.43
C ASP A 103 -4.89 5.03 -13.32
N ILE A 104 -4.35 4.13 -12.50
CA ILE A 104 -4.86 2.76 -12.35
C ILE A 104 -6.10 2.76 -11.42
N PRO A 105 -7.27 2.30 -11.89
CA PRO A 105 -8.49 2.26 -11.09
C PRO A 105 -8.35 1.44 -9.80
N GLU A 106 -7.58 0.36 -9.85
CA GLU A 106 -7.33 -0.56 -8.73
C GLU A 106 -6.57 0.11 -7.58
N ARG A 107 -5.93 1.26 -7.81
CA ARG A 107 -5.11 1.94 -6.81
C ARG A 107 -5.91 2.33 -5.57
N LEU A 108 -7.11 2.87 -5.74
CA LEU A 108 -7.97 3.23 -4.61
C LEU A 108 -8.46 1.99 -3.87
N THR A 109 -8.80 0.93 -4.61
CA THR A 109 -9.16 -0.37 -4.05
C THR A 109 -8.03 -0.93 -3.20
N TYR A 110 -6.79 -0.83 -3.69
CA TYR A 110 -5.59 -1.24 -2.97
C TYR A 110 -5.39 -0.44 -1.67
N VAL A 111 -5.48 0.89 -1.73
CA VAL A 111 -5.36 1.76 -0.56
C VAL A 111 -6.40 1.41 0.51
N HIS A 112 -7.67 1.25 0.12
CA HIS A 112 -8.73 0.88 1.05
C HIS A 112 -8.51 -0.51 1.66
N ALA A 113 -8.14 -1.50 0.86
CA ALA A 113 -7.89 -2.85 1.34
C ALA A 113 -6.71 -2.89 2.34
N ALA A 114 -5.63 -2.17 2.03
CA ALA A 114 -4.44 -2.10 2.88
C ALA A 114 -4.73 -1.38 4.21
N LEU A 115 -5.50 -0.27 4.17
CA LEU A 115 -5.91 0.44 5.39
C LEU A 115 -6.81 -0.41 6.27
N LYS A 116 -7.79 -1.10 5.66
CA LYS A 116 -8.70 -2.00 6.37
C LYS A 116 -7.91 -3.08 7.12
N TRP A 117 -7.02 -3.79 6.43
CA TRP A 117 -6.15 -4.77 7.07
C TRP A 117 -5.35 -4.16 8.24
N SER A 118 -4.75 -2.99 8.01
CA SER A 118 -3.91 -2.34 9.02
C SER A 118 -4.66 -1.86 10.26
N GLY A 119 -5.99 -1.69 10.19
CA GLY A 119 -6.84 -1.27 11.32
C GLY A 119 -7.56 -2.41 12.03
N GLU A 120 -7.74 -3.56 11.38
CA GLU A 120 -8.44 -4.72 11.95
C GLU A 120 -7.60 -5.52 12.94
N THR A 121 -6.27 -5.50 12.80
CA THR A 121 -5.35 -6.39 13.53
C THR A 121 -4.39 -5.67 14.48
N SER A 122 -4.46 -4.34 14.59
CA SER A 122 -3.65 -3.58 15.54
C SER A 122 -4.24 -3.62 16.96
N GLU A 123 -3.39 -3.81 17.98
CA GLU A 123 -3.77 -3.79 19.40
C GLU A 123 -4.42 -2.43 19.79
N LEU A 124 -3.93 -1.35 19.19
CA LEU A 124 -4.66 -0.09 19.06
C LEU A 124 -5.73 -0.30 18.00
N LYS A 125 -7.02 -0.49 18.35
CA LYS A 125 -8.12 -0.52 17.36
C LYS A 125 -8.26 0.82 16.63
N CYS A 126 -7.36 1.09 15.69
CA CYS A 126 -7.41 2.23 14.79
C CYS A 126 -8.43 1.92 13.71
N LYS A 127 -9.70 2.24 13.99
CA LYS A 127 -10.86 1.95 13.10
C LYS A 127 -10.69 2.43 11.65
N LEU A 128 -9.77 3.37 11.42
CA LEU A 128 -9.54 4.00 10.11
C LEU A 128 -8.24 3.54 9.44
N GLY A 129 -7.44 2.68 10.08
CA GLY A 129 -6.15 2.19 9.59
C GLY A 129 -4.96 2.68 10.41
N HIS A 130 -3.80 2.05 10.21
CA HIS A 130 -2.59 2.31 10.99
C HIS A 130 -1.96 3.67 10.65
N PRO A 131 -1.61 4.54 11.61
CA PRO A 131 -1.08 5.89 11.35
C PRO A 131 0.19 5.90 10.48
N LYS A 132 1.12 4.95 10.67
CA LYS A 132 2.31 4.81 9.82
C LYS A 132 1.97 4.48 8.35
N LEU A 133 0.89 3.74 8.08
CA LEU A 133 0.47 3.44 6.71
C LEU A 133 -0.11 4.69 6.06
N HIS A 134 -0.98 5.40 6.79
CA HIS A 134 -1.49 6.71 6.39
C HIS A 134 -0.34 7.66 6.03
N GLN A 135 0.70 7.77 6.88
CA GLN A 135 1.87 8.60 6.59
C GLN A 135 2.50 8.23 5.23
N LYS A 136 2.76 6.94 4.96
CA LYS A 136 3.36 6.49 3.69
C LYS A 136 2.49 6.83 2.47
N PHE A 137 1.17 6.68 2.59
CA PHE A 137 0.24 7.04 1.53
C PHE A 137 0.18 8.56 1.33
N ALA A 138 0.15 9.34 2.41
CA ALA A 138 0.14 10.79 2.38
C ALA A 138 1.33 11.37 1.61
N TRP A 139 2.54 10.88 1.90
CA TRP A 139 3.76 11.26 1.19
C TRP A 139 3.75 10.88 -0.28
N THR A 140 3.14 9.75 -0.63
CA THR A 140 3.03 9.32 -2.03
C THR A 140 2.09 10.26 -2.80
N PHE A 141 0.91 10.53 -2.26
CA PHE A 141 -0.04 11.45 -2.88
C PHE A 141 0.48 12.89 -2.95
N TRP A 142 1.25 13.34 -1.96
CA TRP A 142 1.87 14.66 -1.99
C TRP A 142 2.86 14.79 -3.16
N ARG A 143 3.73 13.80 -3.36
CA ARG A 143 4.69 13.78 -4.49
C ARG A 143 3.99 13.85 -5.85
N GLU A 144 2.78 13.31 -5.93
CA GLU A 144 1.92 13.31 -7.11
C GLU A 144 1.03 14.55 -7.21
N LYS A 145 1.19 15.53 -6.30
CA LYS A 145 0.38 16.76 -6.22
C LYS A 145 -1.11 16.50 -6.02
N ASN A 146 -1.47 15.31 -5.54
CA ASN A 146 -2.82 15.00 -5.10
C ASN A 146 -3.00 15.44 -3.65
N TYR A 147 -3.09 16.76 -3.46
CA TYR A 147 -3.17 17.39 -2.15
C TYR A 147 -4.40 16.96 -1.34
N ALA A 148 -5.54 16.75 -2.01
CA ALA A 148 -6.77 16.32 -1.35
C ALA A 148 -6.59 14.97 -0.64
N GLN A 149 -6.06 13.96 -1.35
CA GLN A 149 -5.77 12.65 -0.75
C GLN A 149 -4.62 12.74 0.24
N SER A 150 -3.56 13.49 -0.07
CA SER A 150 -2.43 13.66 0.83
C SER A 150 -2.85 14.22 2.19
N ARG A 151 -3.63 15.31 2.20
CA ARG A 151 -4.19 15.95 3.40
C ARG A 151 -5.06 14.98 4.20
N TYR A 152 -5.93 14.22 3.53
CA TYR A 152 -6.74 13.19 4.19
C TYR A 152 -5.86 12.18 4.93
N HIS A 153 -4.82 11.65 4.30
CA HIS A 153 -3.96 10.67 4.95
C HIS A 153 -3.04 11.29 6.01
N PHE A 154 -2.50 12.48 5.82
CA PHE A 154 -1.70 13.17 6.85
C PHE A 154 -2.50 13.42 8.13
N LEU A 155 -3.79 13.76 8.00
CA LEU A 155 -4.69 13.98 9.11
C LEU A 155 -4.87 12.74 10.01
N HIS A 156 -4.79 11.54 9.41
CA HIS A 156 -4.87 10.24 10.11
C HIS A 156 -3.50 9.65 10.45
N SER A 157 -2.42 10.38 10.15
CA SER A 157 -1.05 10.00 10.51
C SER A 157 -0.61 10.67 11.82
N SER A 158 0.59 10.33 12.28
CA SER A 158 1.26 11.02 13.38
C SER A 158 2.35 12.00 12.89
N ASP A 159 2.26 12.44 11.64
CA ASP A 159 3.24 13.29 10.95
C ASP A 159 2.71 14.72 10.75
N GLY A 160 2.70 15.51 11.83
CA GLY A 160 2.24 16.90 11.81
C GLY A 160 3.16 17.81 11.00
N GLU A 161 4.47 17.59 11.07
CA GLU A 161 5.46 18.36 10.30
C GLU A 161 5.31 18.14 8.79
N GLY A 162 5.19 16.88 8.36
CA GLY A 162 4.92 16.54 6.96
C GLY A 162 3.59 17.11 6.47
N CYS A 163 2.55 17.10 7.32
CA CYS A 163 1.27 17.72 7.02
C CYS A 163 1.40 19.23 6.82
N ALA A 164 2.09 19.94 7.72
CA ALA A 164 2.29 21.38 7.64
C ALA A 164 3.08 21.76 6.38
N ALA A 165 4.17 21.04 6.08
CA ALA A 165 4.96 21.28 4.88
C ALA A 165 4.13 21.06 3.59
N MET A 166 3.31 20.01 3.56
CA MET A 166 2.38 19.76 2.46
C MET A 166 1.34 20.87 2.31
N LEU A 167 0.76 21.35 3.42
CA LEU A 167 -0.23 22.43 3.42
C LEU A 167 0.35 23.76 2.94
N ILE A 168 1.60 24.09 3.30
CA ILE A 168 2.29 25.27 2.80
C ILE A 168 2.44 25.18 1.28
N GLU A 169 2.92 24.05 0.76
CA GLU A 169 3.05 23.86 -0.68
C GLU A 169 1.69 23.91 -1.37
N TYR A 170 0.66 23.29 -0.78
CA TYR A 170 -0.69 23.27 -1.33
C TYR A 170 -1.26 24.69 -1.42
N GLN A 171 -1.11 25.48 -0.36
CA GLN A 171 -1.60 26.86 -0.33
C GLN A 171 -0.89 27.73 -1.36
N VAL A 172 0.44 27.68 -1.41
CA VAL A 172 1.23 28.46 -2.37
C VAL A 172 0.88 28.12 -3.82
N THR A 173 0.55 26.85 -4.09
CA THR A 173 0.30 26.37 -5.45
C THR A 173 -1.13 26.59 -5.92
N ALA A 174 -2.12 26.49 -5.02
CA ALA A 174 -3.52 26.33 -5.43
C ALA A 174 -4.56 27.14 -4.63
N GLY A 175 -4.18 27.85 -3.56
CA GLY A 175 -5.16 28.62 -2.78
C GLY A 175 -4.96 30.13 -2.85
N PHE A 176 -5.93 30.87 -2.32
CA PHE A 176 -5.95 32.32 -2.40
C PHE A 176 -5.16 32.95 -1.25
N GLN A 177 -4.54 34.11 -1.48
CA GLN A 177 -3.79 34.83 -0.44
C GLN A 177 -4.62 35.15 0.81
N SER A 178 -5.94 35.32 0.65
CA SER A 178 -6.88 35.53 1.74
C SER A 178 -7.21 34.29 2.56
N GLU A 179 -6.74 33.10 2.18
CA GLU A 179 -7.07 31.82 2.82
C GLU A 179 -5.89 31.21 3.60
N ILE A 180 -4.74 31.88 3.68
CA ILE A 180 -3.52 31.32 4.30
C ILE A 180 -3.80 30.80 5.72
N ASP A 181 -4.51 31.59 6.51
CA ASP A 181 -4.93 31.25 7.87
C ASP A 181 -5.96 30.10 7.89
N MET A 182 -6.90 30.08 6.95
CA MET A 182 -7.91 29.04 6.83
C MET A 182 -7.33 27.65 6.62
N PHE A 183 -6.25 27.49 5.83
CA PHE A 183 -5.61 26.19 5.60
C PHE A 183 -5.11 25.56 6.91
N ILE A 184 -4.40 26.36 7.72
CA ILE A 184 -3.85 25.92 9.00
C ILE A 184 -4.98 25.71 10.01
N ALA A 185 -5.90 26.67 10.12
CA ALA A 185 -7.04 26.57 11.04
C ALA A 185 -7.87 25.30 10.79
N GLN A 186 -8.15 24.99 9.53
CA GLN A 186 -8.90 23.78 9.15
C GLN A 186 -8.15 22.50 9.55
N ALA A 187 -6.82 22.45 9.37
CA ALA A 187 -6.02 21.29 9.74
C ALA A 187 -5.98 21.09 11.26
N VAL A 188 -5.69 22.14 12.03
CA VAL A 188 -5.63 22.11 13.50
C VAL A 188 -6.98 21.70 14.09
N LEU A 189 -8.08 22.31 13.65
CA LEU A 189 -9.42 21.97 14.13
C LEU A 189 -9.78 20.51 13.83
N GLN A 190 -9.40 19.98 12.66
CA GLN A 190 -9.64 18.59 12.33
C GLN A 190 -8.80 17.62 13.17
N TYR A 191 -7.53 17.93 13.45
CA TYR A 191 -6.71 17.14 14.35
C TYR A 191 -7.30 17.10 15.78
N LEU A 192 -7.82 18.23 16.27
CA LEU A 192 -8.53 18.30 17.54
C LEU A 192 -9.79 17.43 17.56
N CYS A 193 -10.59 17.44 16.48
CA CYS A 193 -11.76 16.56 16.36
C CYS A 193 -11.40 15.08 16.36
N LEU A 194 -10.24 14.71 15.79
CA LEU A 194 -9.73 13.33 15.80
C LEU A 194 -9.00 12.96 17.10
N LYS A 195 -8.89 13.89 18.07
CA LYS A 195 -8.12 13.73 19.30
C LYS A 195 -6.64 13.37 19.06
N ASN A 196 -6.12 13.75 17.90
CA ASN A 196 -4.73 13.50 17.52
C ASN A 196 -3.86 14.68 17.95
N LEU A 197 -3.67 14.81 19.27
CA LEU A 197 -2.95 15.93 19.87
C LEU A 197 -1.45 15.93 19.56
N VAL A 198 -0.89 14.76 19.20
CA VAL A 198 0.53 14.61 18.83
C VAL A 198 0.90 15.47 17.62
N CYS A 199 -0.04 15.71 16.70
CA CYS A 199 0.21 16.52 15.50
C CYS A 199 -0.14 18.01 15.67
N VAL A 200 -0.69 18.42 16.81
CA VAL A 200 -1.15 19.80 17.09
C VAL A 200 -0.14 20.59 17.94
N LEU A 201 0.64 19.87 18.76
CA LEU A 201 1.68 20.42 19.64
C LEU A 201 3.03 20.44 18.93
#